data_AF-A0A154IC90-F1
#
_entry.id   AF-A0A154IC90-F1
#
_cell.length_a   1.000
_cell.length_b   1.000
_cell.length_c   1.000
_cell.angle_alpha   90.00
_cell.angle_beta   90.00
_cell.angle_gamma   90.00
#
_symmetry.space_group_name_H-M   'P 1'
#
loop_
_entity.id
_entity.type
_entity.pdbx_description
1 polymer ?
#
loop_
_entity_poly.entity_id
_entity_poly.type
_entity_poly.pdbx_seq_one_letter_code
_entity_poly.pdbx_strand_id
1 'polypeptide(L)'
;MQAKAKIVVEARVKSLTIGESGLLVTEGAPTRMIRVDLEIKRVIKGKYPGKEAIVYGTVYPPGPLKELTMMALLVGFGGDDTFEWELARQEIGDGAAFFSMSRCSYYKFPVYNVGPD
;
A
#
# COMPACT_ATOMS: atom_id res chain seq x y z
N MET A 1 3.05 -3.32 -17.22
CA MET A 1 2.38 -3.64 -15.93
C MET A 1 1.24 -2.67 -15.57
N GLN A 2 1.27 -1.38 -15.93
CA GLN A 2 0.14 -0.43 -15.67
C GLN A 2 -1.23 -0.77 -16.29
N ALA A 3 -1.28 -1.57 -17.36
CA ALA A 3 -2.52 -1.80 -18.12
C ALA A 3 -3.64 -2.44 -17.28
N LYS A 4 -3.29 -3.31 -16.31
CA LYS A 4 -4.24 -4.02 -15.44
C LYS A 4 -4.74 -3.16 -14.27
N ALA A 5 -3.95 -2.20 -13.81
CA ALA A 5 -4.28 -1.34 -12.68
C ALA A 5 -5.45 -0.40 -13.01
N LYS A 6 -6.57 -0.51 -12.29
CA LYS A 6 -7.77 0.31 -12.53
C LYS A 6 -7.65 1.72 -11.95
N ILE A 7 -7.05 1.81 -10.76
CA ILE A 7 -6.87 3.08 -10.03
C ILE A 7 -5.41 3.16 -9.62
N VAL A 8 -4.73 4.23 -10.04
CA VAL A 8 -3.34 4.52 -9.66
C VAL A 8 -3.30 5.92 -9.06
N VAL A 9 -2.63 6.05 -7.93
CA VAL A 9 -2.49 7.28 -7.15
C VAL A 9 -1.03 7.61 -6.91
N GLU A 10 -0.71 8.88 -6.78
CA GLU A 10 0.49 9.32 -6.07
C GLU A 10 0.12 9.46 -4.60
N ALA A 11 0.86 8.78 -3.72
CA ALA A 11 0.56 8.70 -2.31
C ALA A 11 1.80 8.90 -1.44
N ARG A 12 1.56 9.26 -0.18
CA ARG A 12 2.54 9.31 0.90
C ARG A 12 2.08 8.37 2.01
N VAL A 13 3.00 7.65 2.65
CA VAL A 13 2.66 6.84 3.82
C VAL A 13 2.45 7.77 5.01
N LYS A 14 1.29 7.75 5.66
CA LYS A 14 1.06 8.44 6.93
C LYS A 14 1.45 7.58 8.12
N SER A 15 1.13 6.30 8.03
CA SER A 15 1.39 5.33 9.09
C SER A 15 1.57 3.94 8.48
N LEU A 16 2.38 3.12 9.13
CA LEU A 16 2.51 1.70 8.85
C LEU A 16 2.47 0.94 10.17
N THR A 17 1.56 -0.01 10.29
CA THR A 17 1.41 -0.85 11.48
C THR A 17 1.31 -2.32 11.12
N ILE A 18 1.88 -3.18 11.97
CA ILE A 18 1.76 -4.64 11.87
C ILE A 18 1.09 -5.13 13.15
N GLY A 19 -0.19 -5.46 13.07
CA GLY A 19 -1.01 -5.79 14.24
C GLY A 19 -1.80 -7.07 14.04
N GLU A 20 -2.44 -7.51 15.12
CA GLU A 20 -3.46 -8.56 15.04
C GLU A 20 -4.61 -8.11 14.15
N SER A 21 -5.05 -8.98 13.23
CA SER A 21 -6.18 -8.66 12.33
C SER A 21 -7.56 -8.96 12.93
N GLY A 22 -7.60 -9.79 13.98
CA GLY A 22 -8.85 -10.36 14.50
C GLY A 22 -9.49 -11.41 13.59
N LEU A 23 -8.83 -11.82 12.49
CA LEU A 23 -9.32 -12.89 11.62
C LEU A 23 -9.24 -14.24 12.34
N LEU A 24 -10.35 -14.99 12.29
CA LEU A 24 -10.42 -16.38 12.71
C LEU A 24 -10.05 -17.25 11.50
N VAL A 25 -8.80 -17.71 11.45
CA VAL A 25 -8.25 -18.48 10.33
C VAL A 25 -7.98 -19.93 10.74
N THR A 26 -7.96 -20.84 9.77
CA THR A 26 -7.54 -22.24 9.98
C THR A 26 -6.08 -22.31 10.44
N GLU A 27 -5.72 -23.36 11.18
CA GLU A 27 -4.37 -23.52 11.74
C GLU A 27 -3.25 -23.29 10.72
N GLY A 28 -2.23 -22.54 11.13
CA GLY A 28 -1.01 -22.26 10.35
C GLY A 28 -1.06 -21.00 9.47
N ALA A 29 -2.20 -20.35 9.31
CA ALA A 29 -2.29 -19.08 8.57
C ALA A 29 -1.88 -17.87 9.44
N PRO A 30 -1.04 -16.94 8.94
CA PRO A 30 -0.70 -15.74 9.69
C PRO A 30 -1.95 -14.87 9.94
N THR A 31 -2.23 -14.58 11.21
CA THR A 31 -3.32 -13.68 11.62
C THR A 31 -2.90 -12.23 11.66
N ARG A 32 -1.61 -11.92 11.70
CA ARG A 32 -1.13 -10.53 11.69
C ARG A 32 -1.25 -9.93 10.30
N MET A 33 -1.70 -8.69 10.26
CA MET A 33 -1.83 -7.93 9.01
C MET A 33 -1.02 -6.64 9.07
N ILE A 34 -0.49 -6.30 7.90
CA ILE A 34 0.13 -5.00 7.64
C ILE A 34 -1.01 -4.06 7.25
N ARG A 35 -1.08 -2.92 7.92
CA ARG A 35 -1.97 -1.81 7.58
C ARG A 35 -1.10 -0.60 7.25
N VAL A 36 -1.36 -0.03 6.08
CA VAL A 36 -0.69 1.18 5.61
C VAL A 36 -1.75 2.25 5.35
N ASP A 37 -1.69 3.32 6.13
CA ASP A 37 -2.54 4.49 5.90
C ASP A 37 -1.82 5.41 4.91
N LEU A 38 -2.46 5.69 3.78
CA LEU A 38 -1.94 6.52 2.70
C LEU A 38 -2.65 7.87 2.66
N GLU A 39 -1.86 8.94 2.51
CA GLU A 39 -2.36 10.23 2.05
C GLU A 39 -2.28 10.27 0.52
N ILE A 40 -3.39 10.56 -0.14
CA ILE A 40 -3.48 10.67 -1.60
C ILE A 40 -3.16 12.11 -2.02
N LYS A 41 -2.07 12.28 -2.75
CA LYS A 41 -1.66 13.60 -3.29
C LYS A 41 -2.38 13.91 -4.60
N ARG A 42 -2.46 12.94 -5.50
CA ARG A 42 -3.25 13.03 -6.74
C ARG A 42 -3.61 11.66 -7.29
N VAL A 43 -4.67 11.60 -8.08
CA VAL A 43 -5.05 10.41 -8.86
C VAL A 43 -4.36 10.48 -10.22
N ILE A 44 -3.54 9.47 -10.54
CA ILE A 44 -2.81 9.35 -11.80
C ILE A 44 -3.68 8.65 -12.86
N LYS A 45 -4.44 7.63 -12.45
CA LYS A 45 -5.31 6.83 -13.32
C LYS A 45 -6.59 6.44 -12.59
N GLY A 46 -7.70 6.42 -13.32
CA GLY A 46 -9.00 6.01 -12.78
C GLY A 46 -9.70 7.13 -12.02
N LYS A 47 -10.69 6.75 -11.18
CA LYS A 47 -11.43 7.69 -10.32
C LYS A 47 -11.35 7.22 -8.88
N TYR A 48 -10.92 8.10 -7.99
CA TYR A 48 -10.93 7.88 -6.55
C TYR A 48 -11.26 9.20 -5.85
N PRO A 49 -12.41 9.31 -5.15
CA PRO A 49 -12.82 10.57 -4.53
C PRO A 49 -12.12 10.84 -3.18
N GLY A 50 -11.46 9.83 -2.61
CA GLY A 50 -10.83 9.92 -1.29
C GLY A 50 -9.51 10.67 -1.30
N LYS A 51 -9.23 11.39 -0.21
CA LYS A 51 -7.91 11.98 0.09
C LYS A 51 -6.99 11.06 0.88
N GLU A 52 -7.55 9.97 1.40
CA GLU A 52 -6.81 8.96 2.15
C GLU A 52 -7.29 7.59 1.71
N ALA A 53 -6.39 6.61 1.76
CA ALA A 53 -6.71 5.21 1.51
C ALA A 53 -6.00 4.32 2.51
N ILE A 54 -6.64 3.24 2.93
CA ILE A 54 -6.01 2.22 3.78
C ILE A 54 -5.77 0.99 2.91
N VAL A 55 -4.52 0.53 2.89
CA VAL A 55 -4.13 -0.67 2.18
C VAL A 55 -3.72 -1.74 3.19
N TYR A 56 -4.23 -2.95 2.99
CA TYR A 56 -3.97 -4.08 3.87
C TYR A 56 -3.17 -5.16 3.16
N GLY A 57 -2.23 -5.80 3.85
CA GLY A 57 -1.54 -6.99 3.36
C GLY A 57 -1.31 -8.02 4.46
N THR A 58 -0.93 -9.21 4.04
CA THR A 58 -0.48 -10.27 4.95
C THR A 58 1.00 -10.07 5.28
N VAL A 59 1.44 -10.59 6.43
CA VAL A 59 2.88 -10.61 6.77
C VAL A 59 3.70 -11.56 5.89
N TYR A 60 3.05 -12.52 5.23
CA TYR A 60 3.70 -13.42 4.28
C TYR A 60 2.76 -13.79 3.11
N PRO A 61 3.17 -13.56 1.84
CA PRO A 61 4.30 -12.72 1.44
C PRO A 61 4.00 -11.22 1.70
N PRO A 62 4.96 -10.44 2.24
CA PRO A 62 4.71 -9.11 2.81
C PRO A 62 4.47 -7.98 1.78
N GLY A 63 4.55 -8.25 0.47
CA GLY A 63 4.59 -7.18 -0.54
C GLY A 63 5.82 -6.26 -0.39
N PRO A 64 5.80 -5.03 -0.91
CA PRO A 64 6.91 -4.07 -0.83
C PRO A 64 7.02 -3.41 0.56
N LEU A 65 7.07 -4.22 1.61
CA LEU A 65 7.08 -3.77 3.01
C LEU A 65 8.33 -2.94 3.33
N LYS A 66 9.50 -3.30 2.78
CA LYS A 66 10.76 -2.59 3.01
C LYS A 66 10.65 -1.15 2.48
N GLU A 67 10.18 -1.01 1.25
CA GLU A 67 10.00 0.28 0.59
C GLU A 67 8.97 1.12 1.33
N LEU A 68 7.81 0.55 1.69
CA LEU A 68 6.77 1.25 2.44
C LEU A 68 7.24 1.71 3.82
N THR A 69 8.06 0.90 4.50
CA THR A 69 8.68 1.29 5.78
C THR A 69 9.63 2.47 5.59
N MET A 70 10.44 2.44 4.53
CA MET A 70 11.34 3.56 4.20
C MET A 70 10.54 4.84 3.86
N MET A 71 9.47 4.72 3.06
CA MET A 71 8.58 5.87 2.77
C MET A 71 7.94 6.42 4.04
N ALA A 72 7.57 5.56 5.01
CA ALA A 72 7.01 5.99 6.29
C ALA A 72 8.03 6.75 7.16
N LEU A 73 9.31 6.39 7.08
CA LEU A 73 10.40 7.07 7.81
C LEU A 73 10.78 8.42 7.19
N LEU A 74 10.61 8.56 5.87
CA LEU A 74 10.98 9.76 5.12
C LEU A 74 9.89 10.83 5.05
N VAL A 75 8.74 10.58 5.66
CA VAL A 75 7.60 11.52 5.70
C VAL A 75 8.07 12.89 6.17
N GLY A 76 7.88 13.92 5.34
CA GLY A 76 8.23 15.30 5.67
C GLY A 76 9.70 15.68 5.48
N PHE A 77 10.55 14.77 4.99
CA PHE A 77 11.98 15.04 4.73
C PHE A 77 12.28 15.55 3.30
N GLY A 78 11.30 15.71 2.41
CA GLY A 78 11.53 16.31 1.08
C GLY A 78 10.51 15.90 0.00
N GLY A 79 10.83 16.19 -1.26
CA GLY A 79 9.97 15.93 -2.43
C GLY A 79 9.87 14.45 -2.84
N ASP A 80 10.76 13.60 -2.32
CA ASP A 80 10.81 12.16 -2.61
C ASP A 80 10.07 11.31 -1.57
N ASP A 81 9.17 11.91 -0.78
CA ASP A 81 8.36 11.19 0.21
C ASP A 81 7.02 10.68 -0.35
N THR A 82 6.87 10.73 -1.69
CA THR A 82 5.71 10.22 -2.41
C THR A 82 6.09 9.13 -3.40
N PHE A 83 5.12 8.28 -3.75
CA PHE A 83 5.30 7.16 -4.66
C PHE A 83 4.00 6.89 -5.43
N GLU A 84 4.11 6.22 -6.57
CA GLU A 84 2.92 5.76 -7.29
C GLU A 84 2.48 4.40 -6.75
N TRP A 85 1.17 4.24 -6.57
CA TRP A 85 0.58 3.05 -5.99
C TRP A 85 -0.75 2.69 -6.66
N GLU A 86 -0.99 1.40 -6.89
CA GLU A 86 -2.29 0.89 -7.31
C GLU A 86 -3.22 0.68 -6.11
N LEU A 87 -4.42 1.26 -6.16
CA LEU A 87 -5.50 0.93 -5.24
C LEU A 87 -6.24 -0.33 -5.72
N ALA A 88 -5.63 -1.49 -5.45
CA ALA A 88 -6.14 -2.80 -5.86
C ALA A 88 -7.32 -3.23 -4.97
N ARG A 89 -8.55 -2.96 -5.44
CA ARG A 89 -9.78 -3.31 -4.72
C ARG A 89 -9.99 -4.83 -4.65
N GLN A 90 -10.24 -5.35 -3.45
CA GLN A 90 -10.58 -6.73 -3.18
C GLN A 90 -11.90 -6.81 -2.40
N GLU A 91 -12.88 -7.52 -2.95
CA GLU A 91 -14.17 -7.80 -2.29
C GLU A 91 -13.98 -8.90 -1.22
N ILE A 92 -14.63 -8.76 -0.06
CA ILE A 92 -14.67 -9.76 1.02
C ILE A 92 -16.07 -10.39 1.16
N GLY A 93 -17.09 -9.86 0.49
CA GLY A 93 -18.46 -10.35 0.53
C GLY A 93 -19.41 -9.33 -0.08
N ASP A 94 -20.71 -9.55 0.06
CA ASP A 94 -21.74 -8.69 -0.53
C ASP A 94 -21.68 -7.28 0.07
N GLY A 95 -21.10 -6.35 -0.69
CA GLY A 95 -21.04 -4.92 -0.35
C GLY A 95 -19.81 -4.46 0.42
N ALA A 96 -18.86 -5.33 0.75
CA ALA A 96 -17.66 -4.98 1.49
C ALA A 96 -16.37 -5.23 0.68
N ALA A 97 -15.52 -4.21 0.63
CA ALA A 97 -14.22 -4.29 -0.04
C ALA A 97 -13.14 -3.52 0.72
N PHE A 98 -11.90 -3.88 0.44
CA PHE A 98 -10.70 -3.21 0.95
C PHE A 98 -9.68 -3.06 -0.18
N PHE A 99 -8.64 -2.24 0.03
CA PHE A 99 -7.49 -2.20 -0.87
C PHE A 99 -6.45 -3.20 -0.41
N SER A 100 -6.07 -4.11 -1.29
CA SER A 100 -5.17 -5.22 -1.02
C SER A 100 -3.78 -4.93 -1.54
N MET A 101 -2.79 -4.97 -0.65
CA MET A 101 -1.38 -4.89 -1.00
C MET A 101 -0.94 -6.12 -1.80
N SER A 102 -1.44 -7.30 -1.44
CA SER A 102 -1.07 -8.56 -2.10
C SER A 102 -1.60 -8.67 -3.53
N ARG A 103 -2.65 -7.90 -3.88
CA ARG A 103 -3.19 -7.81 -5.25
C ARG A 103 -2.68 -6.58 -6.01
N CYS A 104 -1.81 -5.78 -5.41
CA CYS A 104 -1.18 -4.65 -6.07
C CYS A 104 -0.30 -5.15 -7.24
N SER A 105 -0.66 -4.78 -8.46
CA SER A 105 0.06 -5.13 -9.69
C SER A 105 0.97 -4.00 -10.18
N TYR A 106 0.86 -2.82 -9.56
CA TYR A 106 1.66 -1.65 -9.89
C TYR A 106 1.99 -0.81 -8.67
N TYR A 107 3.29 -0.61 -8.47
CA TYR A 107 3.84 0.42 -7.61
C TYR A 107 5.13 0.95 -8.23
N LYS A 108 5.46 2.20 -7.92
CA LYS A 108 6.71 2.82 -8.35
C LYS A 108 7.20 3.76 -7.25
N PHE A 109 8.24 3.30 -6.55
CA PHE A 109 8.92 4.10 -5.55
C PHE A 109 9.96 5.03 -6.20
N PRO A 110 10.30 6.15 -5.56
CA PRO A 110 11.45 6.95 -5.97
C PRO A 110 12.73 6.12 -5.88
N VAL A 111 13.66 6.36 -6.82
CA VAL A 111 14.97 5.71 -6.80
C VAL A 111 15.85 6.44 -5.81
N TYR A 112 16.16 5.78 -4.69
CA TYR A 112 17.15 6.29 -3.76
C TYR A 112 18.53 6.01 -4.35
N ASN A 113 19.17 7.03 -4.93
CA ASN A 113 20.59 6.97 -5.26
C ASN A 113 21.39 6.96 -3.95
N VAL A 114 21.50 5.79 -3.32
CA VAL A 114 22.63 5.53 -2.41
C VAL A 114 23.85 5.43 -3.32
N GLY A 115 24.83 6.31 -3.10
CA GLY A 115 26.06 6.43 -3.91
C GLY A 115 26.85 5.12 -4.04
N PRO A 116 27.88 5.11 -4.92
CA PRO A 116 28.51 3.88 -5.38
C PRO A 116 29.27 3.14 -4.26
N ASP A 117 29.31 1.81 -4.42
CA ASP A 117 30.02 0.81 -3.60
C ASP A 117 31.48 1.17 -3.27
#